data_AF-A0A9P7A372-F1
#
_entry.id   AF-A0A9P7A372-F1
#
_cell.length_a   1.000
_cell.length_b   1.000
_cell.length_c   1.000
_cell.angle_alpha   90.00
_cell.angle_beta   90.00
_cell.angle_gamma   90.00
#
_symmetry.space_group_name_H-M   'P 1'
#
loop_
_entity.id
_entity.type
_entity.pdbx_description
1 polymer ?
#
loop_
_entity_poly.entity_id
_entity_poly.type
_entity_poly.pdbx_seq_one_letter_code
_entity_poly.pdbx_strand_id
1 'polypeptide(L)'
;MSDGLTSEVMPFAQAEQLFRALSQCNAYHTLEYIVIFCFDSDGESDEEQSDKSFTAISQFLHFTQLRTLGLVFENYPVYLDNDLLLQAMSSWRHIRYMTLAIHQLRPPTITFRGFFDGLRLCPDLDSLQLHVDAVNIDIDPETESFQHTSLQKFNVGFSNVEDVEAAARIIFTMLPGVEQVRHADENEWDKVNKHLEYFKSSAALRHQEPAPDT
;
A
#
# COMPACT_ATOMS: atom_id res chain seq x y z
N MET A 1 -0.55 13.11 24.95
CA MET A 1 -1.78 12.31 25.11
C MET A 1 -2.40 12.23 23.74
N SER A 2 -2.20 11.10 23.07
CA SER A 2 -2.77 10.81 21.75
C SER A 2 -4.08 10.08 21.99
N ASP A 3 -5.21 10.76 21.78
CA ASP A 3 -6.53 10.15 21.74
C ASP A 3 -6.63 9.31 20.45
N GLY A 4 -6.11 8.09 20.52
CA GLY A 4 -6.26 7.10 19.46
C GLY A 4 -7.59 6.36 19.65
N LEU A 5 -8.52 6.54 18.73
CA LEU A 5 -9.70 5.69 18.63
C LEU A 5 -9.23 4.27 18.27
N THR A 6 -9.30 3.32 19.21
CA THR A 6 -8.99 1.90 18.95
C THR A 6 -10.25 1.04 18.93
N SER A 7 -10.70 0.76 17.70
CA SER A 7 -11.30 -0.47 17.16
C SER A 7 -12.43 -1.18 17.94
N GLU A 8 -13.66 -0.71 17.78
CA GLU A 8 -14.82 -1.61 17.62
C GLU A 8 -14.97 -1.94 16.13
N VAL A 9 -15.20 -3.21 15.82
CA VAL A 9 -15.56 -3.65 14.46
C VAL A 9 -16.86 -2.97 14.07
N MET A 10 -16.86 -2.27 12.94
CA MET A 10 -17.92 -1.35 12.59
C MET A 10 -18.50 -1.68 11.20
N PRO A 11 -19.84 -1.80 11.05
CA PRO A 11 -20.48 -1.92 9.74
C PRO A 11 -20.18 -0.73 8.82
N PHE A 12 -20.19 -0.94 7.51
CA PHE A 12 -19.81 0.10 6.54
C PHE A 12 -20.63 1.40 6.68
N ALA A 13 -21.93 1.28 6.91
CA ALA A 13 -22.81 2.43 7.13
C ALA A 13 -22.40 3.30 8.33
N GLN A 14 -21.83 2.69 9.36
CA GLN A 14 -21.32 3.43 10.52
C GLN A 14 -19.97 4.09 10.21
N ALA A 15 -19.11 3.45 9.38
CA ALA A 15 -17.89 4.09 8.89
C ALA A 15 -18.23 5.37 8.08
N GLU A 16 -19.26 5.33 7.22
CA GLU A 16 -19.74 6.53 6.53
C GLU A 16 -20.25 7.62 7.49
N GLN A 17 -20.96 7.24 8.55
CA GLN A 17 -21.42 8.19 9.57
C GLN A 17 -20.23 8.82 10.31
N LEU A 18 -19.20 8.03 10.63
CA LEU A 18 -17.96 8.53 11.20
C LEU A 18 -17.31 9.57 10.28
N PHE A 19 -17.27 9.36 8.97
CA PHE A 19 -16.74 10.35 8.03
C PHE A 19 -17.54 11.64 8.03
N ARG A 20 -18.88 11.53 8.01
CA ARG A 20 -19.75 12.70 8.10
C ARG A 20 -19.51 13.47 9.40
N ALA A 21 -19.36 12.78 10.52
CA ALA A 21 -19.06 13.39 11.81
C ALA A 21 -17.68 14.08 11.82
N LEU A 22 -16.63 13.39 11.36
CA LEU A 22 -15.27 13.94 11.30
C LEU A 22 -15.19 15.18 10.40
N SER A 23 -15.91 15.16 9.27
CA SER A 23 -16.05 16.30 8.37
C SER A 23 -16.74 17.49 9.05
N GLN A 24 -17.86 17.24 9.74
CA GLN A 24 -18.58 18.27 10.51
C GLN A 24 -17.76 18.86 11.65
N CYS A 25 -16.86 18.09 12.25
CA CYS A 25 -15.96 18.55 13.30
C CYS A 25 -14.77 19.37 12.79
N ASN A 26 -14.67 19.64 11.47
CA ASN A 26 -13.51 20.27 10.84
C ASN A 26 -12.18 19.55 11.14
N ALA A 27 -12.21 18.23 11.34
CA ALA A 27 -11.02 17.45 11.71
C ALA A 27 -10.02 17.25 10.54
N TYR A 28 -10.33 17.74 9.33
CA TYR A 28 -9.52 17.58 8.12
C TYR A 28 -8.10 18.17 8.22
N HIS A 29 -7.87 19.11 9.16
CA HIS A 29 -6.57 19.72 9.42
C HIS A 29 -5.85 19.21 10.67
N THR A 30 -6.44 18.26 11.41
CA THR A 30 -5.87 17.80 12.69
C THR A 30 -5.83 16.30 12.83
N LEU A 31 -6.64 15.57 12.06
CA LEU A 31 -6.65 14.12 12.10
C LEU A 31 -5.37 13.55 11.48
N GLU A 32 -4.50 13.01 12.32
CA GLU A 32 -3.25 12.36 11.90
C GLU A 32 -3.36 10.83 11.84
N TYR A 33 -4.35 10.24 12.51
CA TYR A 33 -4.47 8.81 12.70
C TYR A 33 -5.93 8.37 12.51
N ILE A 34 -6.16 7.43 11.60
CA ILE A 34 -7.44 6.74 11.48
C ILE A 34 -7.22 5.31 11.02
N VAL A 35 -7.84 4.37 11.74
CA VAL A 35 -7.87 2.96 11.37
C VAL A 35 -9.29 2.46 11.54
N ILE A 36 -9.85 1.91 10.47
CA ILE A 36 -11.22 1.39 10.40
C ILE A 36 -11.16 -0.04 9.90
N PHE A 37 -11.79 -0.92 10.67
CA PHE A 37 -12.00 -2.32 10.34
C PHE A 37 -13.49 -2.54 10.14
N CYS A 38 -13.85 -2.93 8.92
CA CYS A 38 -15.22 -3.19 8.53
C CYS A 38 -15.36 -4.66 8.14
N PHE A 39 -16.08 -5.39 8.97
CA PHE A 39 -16.44 -6.78 8.77
C PHE A 39 -17.96 -6.83 8.77
N ASP A 40 -18.58 -7.15 7.63
CA ASP A 40 -20.02 -7.33 7.58
C ASP A 40 -20.35 -8.82 7.72
N SER A 41 -21.12 -9.21 8.73
CA SER A 41 -21.44 -10.64 8.97
C SER A 41 -22.49 -11.18 8.01
N ASP A 42 -23.18 -10.31 7.29
CA ASP A 42 -24.41 -10.65 6.60
C ASP A 42 -24.10 -10.83 5.11
N GLY A 43 -23.88 -12.09 4.73
CA GLY A 43 -23.35 -12.53 3.43
C GLY A 43 -24.26 -12.33 2.21
N GLU A 44 -24.94 -11.19 2.10
CA GLU A 44 -25.62 -10.78 0.86
C GLU A 44 -24.73 -9.75 0.14
N SER A 45 -23.76 -10.27 -0.62
CA SER A 45 -22.91 -9.45 -1.48
C SER A 45 -23.70 -9.01 -2.72
N ASP A 46 -24.48 -7.95 -2.59
CA ASP A 46 -25.07 -7.29 -3.75
C ASP A 46 -23.97 -6.55 -4.52
N GLU A 47 -23.81 -6.82 -5.81
CA GLU A 47 -22.81 -6.18 -6.68
C GLU A 47 -22.92 -4.65 -6.69
N GLU A 48 -24.09 -4.09 -6.35
CA GLU A 48 -24.35 -2.65 -6.19
C GLU A 48 -23.53 -1.99 -5.06
N GLN A 49 -22.96 -2.75 -4.12
CA GLN A 49 -22.12 -2.20 -3.05
C GLN A 49 -20.69 -1.85 -3.49
N SER A 50 -20.24 -2.30 -4.66
CA SER A 50 -18.93 -1.92 -5.24
C SER A 50 -18.81 -0.41 -5.49
N ASP A 51 -19.89 0.28 -5.84
CA ASP A 51 -19.86 1.73 -6.11
C ASP A 51 -19.77 2.55 -4.82
N LYS A 52 -20.26 2.00 -3.69
CA LYS A 52 -20.25 2.67 -2.39
C LYS A 52 -18.85 2.68 -1.75
N SER A 53 -18.05 1.63 -1.94
CA SER A 53 -16.68 1.54 -1.40
C SER A 53 -15.75 2.62 -1.99
N PHE A 54 -15.91 2.96 -3.27
CA PHE A 54 -15.20 4.06 -3.94
C PHE A 54 -15.49 5.43 -3.31
N THR A 55 -16.72 5.60 -2.80
CA THR A 55 -17.12 6.83 -2.12
C THR A 55 -16.39 6.99 -0.77
N ALA A 56 -15.93 5.92 -0.14
CA ALA A 56 -15.24 5.99 1.14
C ALA A 56 -13.83 6.59 1.01
N ILE A 57 -12.96 6.07 0.11
CA ILE A 57 -11.60 6.61 -0.07
C ILE A 57 -11.64 8.10 -0.44
N SER A 58 -12.53 8.48 -1.35
CA SER A 58 -12.64 9.86 -1.81
C SER A 58 -13.00 10.84 -0.68
N GLN A 59 -13.77 10.41 0.32
CA GLN A 59 -14.05 11.23 1.50
C GLN A 59 -12.80 11.50 2.34
N PHE A 60 -11.88 10.54 2.42
CA PHE A 60 -10.64 10.68 3.21
C PHE A 60 -9.61 11.63 2.59
N LEU A 61 -9.74 11.95 1.31
CA LEU A 61 -8.82 12.84 0.61
C LEU A 61 -8.74 14.23 1.26
N HIS A 62 -9.76 14.63 2.02
CA HIS A 62 -9.78 15.91 2.72
C HIS A 62 -8.86 15.95 3.94
N PHE A 63 -8.49 14.81 4.54
CA PHE A 63 -7.65 14.75 5.74
C PHE A 63 -6.16 14.83 5.39
N THR A 64 -5.71 16.04 5.06
CA THR A 64 -4.35 16.32 4.59
C THR A 64 -3.23 16.07 5.61
N GLN A 65 -3.56 16.00 6.90
CA GLN A 65 -2.59 15.75 7.98
C GLN A 65 -2.44 14.27 8.34
N LEU A 66 -3.07 13.35 7.61
CA LEU A 66 -2.96 11.92 7.90
C LEU A 66 -1.51 11.43 7.82
N ARG A 67 -1.09 10.80 8.92
CA ARG A 67 0.18 10.06 9.07
C ARG A 67 -0.06 8.56 9.10
N THR A 68 -1.21 8.13 9.58
CA THR A 68 -1.61 6.71 9.64
C THR A 68 -3.02 6.55 9.11
N LEU A 69 -3.15 5.73 8.06
CA LEU A 69 -4.42 5.32 7.49
C LEU A 69 -4.47 3.79 7.43
N GLY A 70 -5.47 3.19 8.06
CA GLY A 70 -5.76 1.78 7.91
C GLY A 70 -7.22 1.58 7.53
N LEU A 71 -7.48 1.10 6.33
CA LEU A 71 -8.81 0.74 5.87
C LEU A 71 -8.80 -0.74 5.50
N VAL A 72 -9.54 -1.52 6.28
CA VAL A 72 -9.63 -2.97 6.10
C VAL A 72 -11.10 -3.33 5.92
N PHE A 73 -11.43 -3.79 4.72
CA PHE A 73 -12.79 -4.18 4.35
C PHE A 73 -12.79 -5.63 3.88
N GLU A 74 -13.36 -6.53 4.68
CA GLU A 74 -13.35 -7.96 4.35
C GLU A 74 -14.41 -8.32 3.29
N ASN A 75 -15.57 -7.66 3.28
CA ASN A 75 -16.67 -8.01 2.36
C ASN A 75 -16.98 -6.96 1.30
N TYR A 76 -16.22 -5.86 1.27
CA TYR A 76 -16.42 -4.78 0.31
C TYR A 76 -15.15 -4.56 -0.51
N PRO A 77 -15.11 -4.96 -1.80
CA PRO A 77 -13.96 -4.66 -2.63
C PRO A 77 -13.87 -3.15 -2.79
N VAL A 78 -12.84 -2.53 -2.22
CA VAL A 78 -12.50 -1.15 -2.56
C VAL A 78 -11.77 -1.20 -3.89
N TYR A 79 -12.42 -0.73 -4.94
CA TYR A 79 -11.75 -0.60 -6.22
C TYR A 79 -10.74 0.56 -6.13
N LEU A 80 -9.46 0.22 -6.29
CA LEU A 80 -8.36 1.18 -6.25
C LEU A 80 -7.51 0.96 -7.48
N ASP A 81 -7.50 1.93 -8.39
CA ASP A 81 -6.66 1.96 -9.58
C ASP A 81 -5.51 2.97 -9.42
N ASN A 82 -4.70 3.09 -10.47
CA ASN A 82 -3.55 4.01 -10.50
C ASN A 82 -3.97 5.47 -10.26
N ASP A 83 -5.07 5.94 -10.86
CA ASP A 83 -5.50 7.33 -10.78
C ASP A 83 -6.00 7.68 -9.38
N LEU A 84 -6.80 6.80 -8.77
CA LEU A 84 -7.29 7.00 -7.42
C LEU A 84 -6.16 6.90 -6.39
N LEU A 85 -5.22 5.96 -6.56
CA LEU A 85 -4.04 5.88 -5.70
C LEU A 85 -3.21 7.17 -5.79
N LEU A 86 -2.96 7.68 -6.99
CA LEU A 86 -2.22 8.91 -7.19
C LEU A 86 -2.92 10.10 -6.54
N GLN A 87 -4.24 10.21 -6.70
CA GLN A 87 -5.04 11.25 -6.05
C GLN A 87 -4.96 11.15 -4.53
N ALA A 88 -5.07 9.93 -3.97
CA ALA A 88 -4.94 9.65 -2.55
C ALA A 88 -3.58 10.06 -1.99
N MET A 89 -2.49 9.60 -2.60
CA MET A 89 -1.14 9.91 -2.18
C MET A 89 -0.78 11.40 -2.36
N SER A 90 -1.37 12.08 -3.35
CA SER A 90 -1.23 13.54 -3.48
C SER A 90 -1.85 14.32 -2.33
N SER A 91 -2.88 13.76 -1.70
CA SER A 91 -3.64 14.35 -0.59
C SER A 91 -3.00 14.03 0.76
N TRP A 92 -2.39 12.86 0.90
CA TRP A 92 -1.77 12.38 2.15
C TRP A 92 -0.24 12.44 2.09
N ARG A 93 0.32 13.61 1.79
CA ARG A 93 1.78 13.78 1.63
C ARG A 93 2.60 13.46 2.88
N HIS A 94 1.97 13.47 4.05
CA HIS A 94 2.60 13.19 5.34
C HIS A 94 2.37 11.76 5.84
N ILE A 95 1.78 10.91 5.00
CA ILE A 95 1.48 9.53 5.35
C ILE A 95 2.77 8.75 5.61
N ARG A 96 2.76 7.99 6.70
CA ARG A 96 3.86 7.12 7.15
C ARG A 96 3.46 5.66 7.13
N TYR A 97 2.20 5.41 7.51
CA TYR A 97 1.61 4.09 7.50
C TYR A 97 0.32 4.11 6.67
N MET A 98 0.24 3.22 5.69
CA MET A 98 -0.97 3.02 4.90
C MET A 98 -1.30 1.54 4.75
N THR A 99 -2.52 1.16 5.12
CA THR A 99 -3.08 -0.16 4.82
C THR A 99 -4.38 0.03 4.07
N LEU A 100 -4.44 -0.47 2.85
CA LEU A 100 -5.65 -0.57 2.05
C LEU A 100 -5.83 -2.07 1.75
N ALA A 101 -6.33 -2.80 2.76
CA ALA A 101 -6.52 -4.24 2.65
C ALA A 101 -7.87 -4.51 1.99
N ILE A 102 -7.81 -5.06 0.78
CA ILE A 102 -8.97 -5.30 -0.08
C ILE A 102 -9.13 -6.82 -0.23
N HIS A 103 -10.36 -7.33 -0.16
CA HIS A 103 -10.62 -8.76 -0.32
C HIS A 103 -10.29 -9.28 -1.74
N GLN A 104 -9.96 -10.57 -1.83
CA GLN A 104 -9.53 -11.30 -3.04
C GLN A 104 -10.52 -11.35 -4.22
N LEU A 105 -11.71 -10.74 -4.11
CA LEU A 105 -12.77 -10.94 -5.11
C LEU A 105 -12.40 -10.40 -6.50
N ARG A 106 -11.44 -9.47 -6.58
CA ARG A 106 -10.99 -8.90 -7.85
C ARG A 106 -9.47 -8.88 -7.94
N PRO A 107 -8.91 -9.12 -9.15
CA PRO A 107 -7.50 -8.89 -9.40
C PRO A 107 -7.10 -7.44 -9.04
N PRO A 108 -5.90 -7.22 -8.51
CA PRO A 108 -5.37 -5.87 -8.33
C PRO A 108 -5.29 -5.15 -9.68
N THR A 109 -5.56 -3.85 -9.70
CA THR A 109 -5.45 -3.00 -10.91
C THR A 109 -4.34 -1.97 -10.81
N ILE A 110 -3.72 -1.82 -9.64
CA ILE A 110 -2.60 -0.90 -9.42
C ILE A 110 -1.36 -1.53 -10.03
N THR A 111 -0.80 -0.92 -11.05
CA THR A 111 0.44 -1.42 -11.67
C THR A 111 1.67 -0.98 -10.86
N PHE A 112 2.83 -1.58 -11.11
CA PHE A 112 4.07 -1.12 -10.49
C PHE A 112 4.35 0.35 -10.83
N ARG A 113 4.14 0.77 -12.08
CA ARG A 113 4.29 2.20 -12.46
C ARG A 113 3.40 3.11 -11.63
N GLY A 114 2.10 2.81 -11.54
CA GLY A 114 1.17 3.62 -10.75
C GLY A 114 1.50 3.64 -9.26
N PHE A 115 1.96 2.50 -8.73
CA PHE A 115 2.48 2.41 -7.37
C PHE A 115 3.68 3.34 -7.13
N PHE A 116 4.68 3.33 -8.02
CA PHE A 116 5.85 4.21 -7.89
C PHE A 116 5.53 5.68 -8.13
N ASP A 117 4.59 6.00 -9.03
CA ASP A 117 4.07 7.34 -9.22
C ASP A 117 3.43 7.88 -7.93
N GLY A 118 2.67 7.04 -7.23
CA GLY A 118 2.14 7.35 -5.91
C GLY A 118 3.24 7.57 -4.86
N LEU A 119 4.19 6.63 -4.76
CA LEU A 119 5.30 6.72 -3.78
C LEU A 119 6.11 8.01 -3.89
N ARG A 120 6.28 8.56 -5.09
CA ARG A 120 6.95 9.85 -5.31
C ARG A 120 6.31 11.01 -4.54
N LEU A 121 5.02 10.90 -4.20
CA LEU A 121 4.26 11.92 -3.49
C LEU A 121 4.32 11.78 -1.96
N CYS A 122 4.77 10.62 -1.46
CA CYS A 122 4.76 10.29 -0.03
C CYS A 122 6.16 9.86 0.46
N PRO A 123 7.15 10.77 0.48
CA PRO A 123 8.55 10.43 0.75
C PRO A 123 8.81 9.90 2.16
N ASP A 124 7.89 10.11 3.10
CA ASP A 124 7.97 9.67 4.50
C ASP A 124 7.27 8.31 4.74
N LEU A 125 6.72 7.68 3.71
CA LEU A 125 5.99 6.42 3.86
C LEU A 125 6.93 5.28 4.29
N ASP A 126 6.72 4.73 5.49
CA ASP A 126 7.58 3.69 6.07
C ASP A 126 6.96 2.28 5.99
N SER A 127 5.63 2.20 5.99
CA SER A 127 4.89 0.94 6.00
C SER A 127 3.69 1.02 5.07
N LEU A 128 3.61 0.07 4.14
CA LEU A 128 2.54 -0.02 3.17
C LEU A 128 1.98 -1.44 3.07
N GLN A 129 0.66 -1.56 3.13
CA GLN A 129 -0.07 -2.73 2.66
C GLN A 129 -1.01 -2.32 1.54
N LEU A 130 -0.76 -2.85 0.34
CA LEU A 130 -1.46 -2.50 -0.89
C LEU A 130 -1.39 -3.68 -1.87
N HIS A 131 -2.49 -3.97 -2.54
CA HIS A 131 -2.50 -4.97 -3.61
C HIS A 131 -2.00 -4.35 -4.92
N VAL A 132 -1.08 -5.02 -5.61
CA VAL A 132 -0.43 -4.56 -6.83
C VAL A 132 -0.56 -5.64 -7.91
N ASP A 133 -0.84 -5.24 -9.13
CA ASP A 133 -0.78 -6.12 -10.30
C ASP A 133 0.70 -6.41 -10.61
N ALA A 134 1.22 -7.45 -9.96
CA ALA A 134 2.56 -7.98 -10.22
C ALA A 134 2.55 -9.10 -11.28
N VAL A 135 1.40 -9.35 -11.92
CA VAL A 135 1.32 -10.23 -13.10
C VAL A 135 1.71 -9.43 -14.34
N ASN A 136 1.19 -8.20 -14.49
CA ASN A 136 1.49 -7.33 -15.63
C ASN A 136 2.51 -6.24 -15.28
N ILE A 137 3.78 -6.61 -15.15
CA ILE A 137 4.86 -5.67 -14.85
C ILE A 137 5.05 -4.66 -16.00
N ASP A 138 4.83 -3.37 -15.72
CA ASP A 138 4.81 -2.27 -16.69
C ASP A 138 5.93 -1.24 -16.47
N ILE A 139 6.96 -1.63 -15.71
CA ILE A 139 8.10 -0.80 -15.35
C ILE A 139 9.41 -1.55 -15.56
N ASP A 140 10.44 -0.83 -16.01
CA ASP A 140 11.80 -1.35 -16.13
C ASP A 140 12.68 -0.64 -15.09
N PRO A 141 13.18 -1.37 -14.06
CA PRO A 141 13.98 -0.78 -13.00
C PRO A 141 15.33 -0.24 -13.47
N GLU A 142 15.83 -0.64 -14.65
CA GLU A 142 17.09 -0.12 -15.19
C GLU A 142 16.92 1.26 -15.84
N THR A 143 15.70 1.61 -16.25
CA THR A 143 15.39 2.90 -16.88
C THR A 143 14.91 3.96 -15.90
N GLU A 144 14.41 3.53 -14.75
CA GLU A 144 13.82 4.40 -13.73
C GLU A 144 14.87 4.83 -12.70
N SER A 145 15.09 6.13 -12.56
CA SER A 145 16.08 6.67 -11.59
C SER A 145 15.51 6.87 -10.18
N PHE A 146 14.30 6.38 -9.91
CA PHE A 146 13.61 6.64 -8.66
C PHE A 146 13.86 5.55 -7.62
N GLN A 147 14.17 5.96 -6.40
CA GLN A 147 14.26 5.08 -5.24
C GLN A 147 13.44 5.66 -4.10
N HIS A 148 12.70 4.80 -3.41
CA HIS A 148 11.97 5.14 -2.20
C HIS A 148 12.68 4.53 -0.98
N THR A 149 13.54 5.32 -0.34
CA THR A 149 14.45 4.86 0.74
C THR A 149 13.78 4.74 2.11
N SER A 150 12.65 5.41 2.32
CA SER A 150 11.97 5.42 3.63
C SER A 150 11.12 4.18 3.86
N LEU A 151 10.68 3.49 2.79
CA LEU A 151 9.77 2.34 2.90
C LEU A 151 10.54 1.13 3.44
N GLN A 152 10.11 0.63 4.59
CA GLN A 152 10.73 -0.50 5.30
C GLN A 152 9.86 -1.75 5.24
N LYS A 153 8.54 -1.58 5.30
CA LYS A 153 7.59 -2.69 5.33
C LYS A 153 6.67 -2.59 4.13
N PHE A 154 6.73 -3.58 3.26
CA PHE A 154 5.84 -3.69 2.11
C PHE A 154 5.05 -5.00 2.19
N ASN A 155 3.73 -4.91 2.15
CA ASN A 155 2.82 -6.04 2.15
C ASN A 155 1.93 -5.97 0.91
N VAL A 156 2.02 -7.00 0.06
CA VAL A 156 1.26 -7.10 -1.20
C VAL A 156 -0.07 -7.85 -1.05
N GLY A 157 -0.38 -8.32 0.16
CA GLY A 157 -1.59 -9.08 0.47
C GLY A 157 -1.70 -10.33 -0.40
N PHE A 158 -2.76 -10.38 -1.21
CA PHE A 158 -3.10 -11.52 -2.09
C PHE A 158 -2.69 -11.32 -3.55
N SER A 159 -1.78 -10.38 -3.82
CA SER A 159 -1.30 -10.13 -5.18
C SER A 159 -0.56 -11.36 -5.71
N ASN A 160 -0.85 -11.77 -6.94
CA ASN A 160 -0.07 -12.78 -7.65
C ASN A 160 1.13 -12.13 -8.35
N VAL A 161 2.20 -12.90 -8.54
CA VAL A 161 3.37 -12.49 -9.33
C VAL A 161 3.70 -13.58 -10.33
N GLU A 162 3.90 -13.21 -11.60
CA GLU A 162 4.25 -14.14 -12.67
C GLU A 162 5.75 -14.16 -12.92
N ASP A 163 6.37 -12.97 -13.07
CA ASP A 163 7.81 -12.83 -13.22
C ASP A 163 8.47 -12.50 -11.87
N VAL A 164 8.84 -13.57 -11.16
CA VAL A 164 9.50 -13.51 -9.85
C VAL A 164 10.80 -12.70 -9.89
N GLU A 165 11.61 -12.88 -10.94
CA GLU A 165 12.93 -12.24 -11.00
C GLU A 165 12.79 -10.75 -11.29
N ALA A 166 11.92 -10.37 -12.22
CA ALA A 166 11.65 -8.97 -12.52
C ALA A 166 11.08 -8.23 -11.30
N ALA A 167 10.09 -8.82 -10.61
CA ALA A 167 9.55 -8.24 -9.39
C ALA A 167 10.63 -8.05 -8.30
N ALA A 168 11.49 -9.05 -8.10
CA ALA A 168 12.60 -8.95 -7.15
C ALA A 168 13.60 -7.85 -7.53
N ARG A 169 13.94 -7.71 -8.82
CA ARG A 169 14.84 -6.65 -9.31
C ARG A 169 14.24 -5.26 -9.11
N ILE A 170 12.95 -5.09 -9.40
CA ILE A 170 12.22 -3.84 -9.18
C ILE A 170 12.29 -3.44 -7.71
N ILE A 171 11.94 -4.35 -6.81
CA ILE A 171 11.91 -4.07 -5.37
C ILE A 171 13.32 -3.82 -4.84
N PHE A 172 14.31 -4.62 -5.24
CA PHE A 172 15.70 -4.41 -4.85
C PHE A 172 16.23 -3.04 -5.28
N THR A 173 15.91 -2.63 -6.50
CA THR A 173 16.46 -1.41 -7.11
C THR A 173 15.74 -0.16 -6.61
N MET A 174 14.41 -0.21 -6.55
CA MET A 174 13.58 0.97 -6.32
C MET A 174 13.11 1.09 -4.86
N LEU A 175 13.13 0.01 -4.07
CA LEU A 175 12.74 -0.01 -2.65
C LEU A 175 13.87 -0.55 -1.76
N PRO A 176 15.06 0.09 -1.74
CA PRO A 176 16.25 -0.46 -1.09
C PRO A 176 16.08 -0.68 0.42
N GLY A 177 15.14 0.00 1.06
CA GLY A 177 14.82 -0.18 2.49
C GLY A 177 13.95 -1.40 2.81
N VAL A 178 13.29 -2.01 1.82
CA VAL A 178 12.39 -3.15 2.06
C VAL A 178 13.21 -4.41 2.23
N GLU A 179 13.23 -4.96 3.44
CA GLU A 179 13.95 -6.20 3.76
C GLU A 179 13.36 -7.43 3.07
N GLN A 180 12.05 -7.57 3.22
CA GLN A 180 11.23 -8.65 2.68
C GLN A 180 9.84 -8.11 2.33
N VAL A 181 9.22 -8.70 1.32
CA VAL A 181 7.83 -8.45 0.95
C VAL A 181 6.94 -9.42 1.72
N ARG A 182 6.01 -8.88 2.50
CA ARG A 182 4.98 -9.67 3.18
C ARG A 182 3.84 -9.97 2.22
N HIS A 183 3.25 -11.14 2.40
CA HIS A 183 2.14 -11.63 1.59
C HIS A 183 1.25 -12.49 2.49
N ALA A 184 0.01 -12.74 2.05
CA ALA A 184 -0.98 -13.43 2.87
C ALA A 184 -1.05 -14.95 2.60
N ASP A 185 -0.59 -15.42 1.44
CA ASP A 185 -0.65 -16.82 1.02
C ASP A 185 0.73 -17.33 0.60
N GLU A 186 1.06 -18.59 0.89
CA GLU A 186 2.28 -19.24 0.38
C GLU A 186 2.26 -19.25 -1.16
N ASN A 187 3.04 -18.36 -1.77
CA ASN A 187 3.04 -18.16 -3.20
C ASN A 187 4.42 -17.74 -3.72
N GLU A 188 4.47 -17.34 -4.98
CA GLU A 188 5.66 -16.93 -5.70
C GLU A 188 6.44 -15.77 -5.01
N TRP A 189 5.83 -15.01 -4.09
CA TRP A 189 6.51 -13.98 -3.30
C TRP A 189 7.59 -14.54 -2.36
N ASP A 190 7.50 -15.80 -1.94
CA ASP A 190 8.60 -16.45 -1.20
C ASP A 190 9.84 -16.60 -2.08
N LYS A 191 9.66 -16.85 -3.38
CA LYS A 191 10.77 -16.87 -4.34
C LYS A 191 11.30 -15.46 -4.59
N VAL A 192 10.42 -14.46 -4.68
CA VAL A 192 10.83 -13.04 -4.77
C VAL A 192 11.73 -12.68 -3.59
N ASN A 193 11.34 -13.03 -2.36
CA ASN A 193 12.14 -12.77 -1.16
C ASN A 193 13.51 -13.48 -1.20
N LYS A 194 13.58 -14.73 -1.67
CA LYS A 194 14.87 -15.43 -1.88
C LYS A 194 15.78 -14.69 -2.87
N HIS A 195 15.22 -14.17 -3.97
CA HIS A 195 15.98 -13.35 -4.92
C HIS A 195 16.44 -12.02 -4.31
N LEU A 196 15.59 -11.36 -3.52
CA LEU A 196 15.95 -10.13 -2.79
C LEU A 196 17.14 -10.34 -1.85
N GLU A 197 17.12 -11.43 -1.07
CA GLU A 197 18.24 -11.80 -0.19
C GLU A 197 19.53 -12.05 -0.97
N TYR A 198 19.44 -12.75 -2.11
CA TYR A 198 20.57 -13.00 -2.99
C TYR A 198 21.16 -11.70 -3.55
N PHE A 199 20.33 -10.78 -4.05
CA PHE A 199 20.78 -9.50 -4.60
C PHE A 199 21.48 -8.64 -3.53
N LYS A 200 20.93 -8.58 -2.32
CA LYS A 200 21.53 -7.85 -1.19
C LYS A 200 22.87 -8.44 -0.76
N SER A 201 22.94 -9.76 -0.66
CA SER A 201 24.19 -10.46 -0.30
C SER A 201 25.27 -10.23 -1.36
N SER A 202 24.91 -10.29 -2.64
CA SER A 202 25.81 -10.04 -3.77
C SER A 202 26.31 -8.59 -3.79
N ALA A 203 25.43 -7.62 -3.54
CA ALA A 203 25.81 -6.21 -3.48
C ALA A 203 26.74 -5.90 -2.29
N ALA A 204 26.48 -6.49 -1.12
CA ALA A 204 27.33 -6.32 0.07
C ALA A 204 28.76 -6.84 -0.16
N LEU A 205 28.92 -7.95 -0.87
CA LEU A 205 30.24 -8.52 -1.22
C LEU A 205 31.02 -7.60 -2.17
N ARG A 206 30.36 -6.98 -3.15
CA ARG A 206 31.01 -6.05 -4.09
C ARG A 206 31.52 -4.77 -3.43
N HIS A 207 30.89 -4.33 -2.35
CA HIS A 207 31.36 -3.18 -1.57
C HIS A 207 32.53 -3.50 -0.62
N GLN A 208 32.95 -4.77 -0.51
CA GLN A 208 34.06 -5.21 0.34
C GLN A 208 35.35 -5.55 -0.43
N GLU A 209 35.36 -5.50 -1.77
CA GLU A 209 36.60 -5.65 -2.53
C GLU A 209 37.49 -4.39 -2.41
N PRO A 210 38.72 -4.50 -1.89
CA PRO A 210 39.65 -3.37 -1.85
C PRO A 210 40.05 -2.97 -3.27
N ALA A 211 40.13 -1.66 -3.52
CA ALA A 211 40.63 -1.13 -4.79
C ALA A 211 42.03 -1.71 -5.07
N PRO A 212 42.33 -2.14 -6.30
CA PRO A 212 43.65 -2.64 -6.63
C PRO A 212 44.67 -1.51 -6.44
N ASP A 213 45.66 -1.75 -5.57
CA ASP A 213 46.80 -0.87 -5.37
C ASP A 213 47.44 -0.57 -6.74
N THR A 214 47.43 0.70 -7.13
CA THR A 214 48.06 1.22 -8.36
C THR A 214 49.40 1.85 -8.03
#